data_AF-A0A2V1P0Y9-F1
#
_entry.id   AF-A0A2V1P0Y9-F1
#
_cell.length_a   1.000
_cell.length_b   1.000
_cell.length_c   1.000
_cell.angle_alpha   90.00
_cell.angle_beta   90.00
_cell.angle_gamma   90.00
#
_symmetry.space_group_name_H-M   'P 1'
#
loop_
_entity.id
_entity.type
_entity.pdbx_description
1 polymer ?
#
loop_
_entity_poly.entity_id
_entity_poly.type
_entity_poly.pdbx_seq_one_letter_code
_entity_poly.pdbx_strand_id
1 'polypeptide(L)'
;MENWFNEWWVWMAAAVALAILEVVAPGYIFLGFAIGAFFMGAMIGLGIAGFSLPWALVVFAVLSLVAFLALRRFFGIRNGQVKIWDRDIND
;
A
#
# COMPACT_ATOMS: atom_id res chain seq x y z
N MET A 1 20.44 23.24 1.14
CA MET A 1 20.00 22.00 1.81
C MET A 1 19.50 21.07 0.73
N GLU A 2 20.06 19.87 0.62
CA GLU A 2 19.58 18.86 -0.33
C GLU A 2 18.17 18.41 0.05
N ASN A 3 17.26 18.41 -0.94
CA ASN A 3 15.86 18.02 -0.76
C ASN A 3 15.71 16.52 -1.04
N TRP A 4 16.28 15.67 -0.18
CA TRP A 4 16.26 14.20 -0.33
C TRP A 4 14.85 13.61 -0.51
N PHE A 5 13.81 14.28 0.00
CA PHE A 5 12.41 13.88 -0.16
C PHE A 5 11.84 14.17 -1.56
N ASN A 6 12.49 15.00 -2.38
CA ASN A 6 12.16 15.19 -3.79
C ASN A 6 12.97 14.27 -4.70
N GLU A 7 13.69 13.31 -4.12
CA GLU A 7 14.43 12.31 -4.86
C GLU A 7 13.54 11.07 -5.04
N TRP A 8 13.18 10.75 -6.29
CA TRP A 8 12.20 9.69 -6.61
C TRP A 8 12.62 8.32 -6.07
N TRP A 9 13.92 8.01 -6.05
CA TRP A 9 14.43 6.72 -5.62
C TRP A 9 14.23 6.48 -4.11
N VAL A 10 14.18 7.55 -3.30
CA VAL A 10 13.92 7.44 -1.85
C VAL A 10 12.53 6.87 -1.59
N TRP A 11 11.54 7.38 -2.32
CA TRP A 11 10.17 6.89 -2.26
C TRP A 11 10.03 5.46 -2.79
N MET A 12 10.74 5.12 -3.86
CA MET A 12 10.76 3.76 -4.41
C MET A 12 11.41 2.77 -3.43
N ALA A 13 12.51 3.14 -2.79
CA ALA A 13 13.16 2.32 -1.77
C ALA A 13 12.24 2.12 -0.55
N ALA A 14 11.56 3.18 -0.10
CA ALA A 14 10.57 3.09 0.98
C ALA A 14 9.40 2.17 0.60
N ALA A 15 8.90 2.24 -0.64
CA ALA A 15 7.84 1.36 -1.14
C ALA A 15 8.24 -0.12 -1.05
N VAL A 16 9.47 -0.45 -1.48
CA VAL A 16 10.01 -1.82 -1.40
C VAL A 16 10.17 -2.26 0.06
N ALA A 17 10.73 -1.41 0.92
CA ALA A 17 10.89 -1.73 2.33
C ALA A 17 9.54 -2.00 3.03
N LEU A 18 8.53 -1.19 2.74
CA LEU A 18 7.17 -1.38 3.25
C LEU A 18 6.52 -2.67 2.72
N ALA A 19 6.71 -2.98 1.44
CA ALA A 19 6.23 -4.23 0.85
C ALA A 19 6.90 -5.47 1.48
N ILE A 20 8.19 -5.40 1.79
CA ILE A 20 8.90 -6.46 2.52
C ILE A 20 8.34 -6.60 3.95
N LEU A 21 8.08 -5.49 4.63
CA LEU A 21 7.53 -5.50 5.99
C LEU A 21 6.16 -6.17 6.07
N GLU A 22 5.33 -6.02 5.04
CA GLU A 22 4.04 -6.72 4.91
C GLU A 22 4.20 -8.25 4.91
N VAL A 23 5.28 -8.79 4.33
CA VAL A 23 5.53 -10.25 4.32
C VAL A 23 5.77 -10.79 5.74
N VAL A 24 6.38 -9.98 6.60
CA VAL A 24 6.65 -10.32 8.00
C VAL A 24 5.39 -10.18 8.86
N ALA A 25 4.59 -9.14 8.62
CA ALA A 25 3.37 -8.82 9.36
C ALA A 25 2.17 -8.64 8.41
N PRO A 26 1.48 -9.72 8.05
CA PRO A 26 0.38 -9.67 7.09
C PRO A 26 -0.84 -8.99 7.71
N GLY A 27 -1.16 -7.78 7.25
CA GLY A 27 -2.25 -6.94 7.74
C GLY A 27 -2.88 -6.01 6.70
N TYR A 28 -2.37 -6.01 5.47
CA TYR A 28 -2.71 -5.12 4.34
C TYR A 28 -2.44 -3.63 4.56
N ILE A 29 -1.93 -3.26 5.74
CA ILE A 29 -1.65 -1.87 6.12
C ILE A 29 -0.36 -1.39 5.46
N PHE A 30 0.72 -2.17 5.55
CA PHE A 30 2.01 -1.79 4.97
C PHE A 30 1.96 -1.82 3.45
N LEU A 31 1.15 -2.71 2.86
CA LEU A 31 0.91 -2.73 1.43
C LEU A 31 0.23 -1.43 0.94
N GLY A 32 -0.73 -0.89 1.70
CA GLY A 32 -1.36 0.40 1.38
C GLY A 32 -0.35 1.55 1.36
N PHE A 33 0.54 1.61 2.36
CA PHE A 33 1.62 2.59 2.41
C PHE A 33 2.66 2.38 1.31
N ALA A 34 3.00 1.13 0.98
CA ALA A 34 3.92 0.80 -0.11
C ALA A 34 3.41 1.33 -1.46
N ILE A 35 2.12 1.14 -1.74
CA ILE A 35 1.47 1.66 -2.94
C ILE A 35 1.49 3.20 -2.94
N GLY A 36 1.19 3.84 -1.81
CA GLY A 36 1.28 5.30 -1.69
C GLY A 36 2.69 5.84 -1.97
N ALA A 37 3.71 5.17 -1.45
CA ALA A 37 5.11 5.54 -1.68
C ALA A 37 5.54 5.32 -3.13
N PHE A 38 5.07 4.24 -3.77
CA PHE A 38 5.31 3.96 -5.19
C PHE A 38 4.75 5.08 -6.08
N PHE A 39 3.50 5.51 -5.85
CA PHE A 39 2.91 6.60 -6.62
C PHE A 39 3.60 7.94 -6.40
N MET A 40 4.02 8.23 -5.16
CA MET A 40 4.85 9.42 -4.87
C MET A 40 6.16 9.40 -5.65
N GLY A 41 6.89 8.29 -5.61
CA GLY A 41 8.13 8.11 -6.36
C GLY A 41 7.93 8.25 -7.87
N ALA A 42 6.85 7.67 -8.41
CA ALA A 42 6.51 7.81 -9.82
C ALA A 42 6.18 9.27 -10.21
N MET A 43 5.39 9.99 -9.41
CA MET A 43 5.04 11.39 -9.69
C MET A 43 6.26 12.31 -9.70
N ILE A 44 7.17 12.11 -8.75
CA ILE A 44 8.41 12.88 -8.64
C ILE A 44 9.37 12.49 -9.79
N GLY A 45 9.53 11.20 -10.07
CA GLY A 45 10.42 10.70 -11.13
C GLY A 45 9.99 11.11 -12.53
N LEU A 46 8.69 11.28 -12.77
CA LEU A 46 8.14 11.81 -14.01
C LEU A 46 8.19 13.35 -14.10
N GLY A 47 8.67 14.04 -13.06
CA GLY A 47 8.75 15.49 -13.00
C GLY A 47 7.38 16.19 -12.90
N ILE A 48 6.32 15.44 -12.58
CA ILE A 48 4.95 15.95 -12.48
C ILE A 48 4.76 16.73 -11.16
N ALA A 49 5.60 16.46 -10.15
CA ALA A 49 5.48 17.04 -8.84
C ALA A 49 6.83 17.45 -8.24
N GLY A 50 6.93 18.73 -7.84
CA GLY A 50 7.95 19.27 -6.95
C GLY A 50 7.28 19.82 -5.70
N PHE A 51 6.95 18.94 -4.75
CA PHE A 51 6.21 19.32 -3.55
C PHE A 51 7.12 19.96 -2.50
N SER A 52 6.55 20.85 -1.69
CA SER A 52 7.15 21.16 -0.38
C SER A 52 6.91 20.00 0.58
N LEU A 53 7.79 19.85 1.59
CA LEU A 53 7.72 18.72 2.52
C LEU A 53 6.32 18.52 3.15
N PRO A 54 5.59 19.57 3.61
CA PRO A 54 4.23 19.38 4.15
C PRO A 54 3.26 18.82 3.10
N TRP A 55 3.30 19.33 1.87
CA TRP A 55 2.43 18.85 0.79
C TRP A 55 2.76 17.41 0.38
N ALA A 56 4.05 17.05 0.34
CA ALA A 56 4.46 15.68 0.03
C ALA A 56 3.87 14.68 1.03
N LEU A 57 3.87 15.01 2.32
CA LEU A 57 3.28 14.16 3.37
C LEU A 57 1.76 14.06 3.26
N VAL A 58 1.07 15.15 2.94
CA VAL A 58 -0.40 15.14 2.74
C VAL A 58 -0.77 14.26 1.54
N VAL A 59 -0.10 14.44 0.40
CA VAL A 59 -0.35 13.65 -0.81
C VAL A 59 -0.06 12.17 -0.54
N PHE A 60 1.06 11.86 0.10
CA PHE A 60 1.40 10.49 0.50
C PHE A 60 0.34 9.87 1.42
N ALA A 61 -0.12 10.61 2.43
CA ALA A 61 -1.14 10.13 3.36
C ALA A 61 -2.47 9.83 2.65
N VAL A 62 -2.90 10.72 1.74
CA VAL A 62 -4.12 10.52 0.94
C VAL A 62 -3.98 9.32 0.02
N LEU A 63 -2.88 9.21 -0.73
CA LEU A 63 -2.64 8.07 -1.62
C LEU A 63 -2.61 6.75 -0.85
N SER A 64 -1.95 6.72 0.31
CA SER A 64 -1.85 5.53 1.15
C SER A 64 -3.21 5.14 1.73
N LEU A 65 -4.02 6.11 2.19
CA LEU A 65 -5.36 5.87 2.70
C LEU A 65 -6.27 5.30 1.60
N VAL A 66 -6.24 5.89 0.40
CA VAL A 66 -7.02 5.40 -0.75
C VAL A 66 -6.59 3.99 -1.14
N ALA A 67 -5.29 3.73 -1.22
CA ALA A 67 -4.76 2.40 -1.52
C ALA A 67 -5.17 1.37 -0.46
N PHE A 68 -5.07 1.71 0.82
CA PHE A 68 -5.51 0.85 1.91
C PHE A 68 -7.01 0.53 1.83
N LEU A 69 -7.86 1.53 1.61
CA LEU A 69 -9.30 1.32 1.47
C LEU A 69 -9.63 0.46 0.24
N ALA A 70 -8.95 0.66 -0.88
CA ALA A 70 -9.10 -0.15 -2.08
C ALA A 70 -8.72 -1.62 -1.82
N LEU A 71 -7.55 -1.86 -1.21
CA LEU A 71 -7.10 -3.20 -0.82
C LEU A 71 -8.11 -3.86 0.11
N ARG A 72 -8.57 -3.15 1.15
CA ARG A 72 -9.59 -3.67 2.07
C ARG A 72 -10.91 -3.97 1.37
N ARG A 73 -11.28 -3.21 0.34
CA ARG A 73 -12.53 -3.44 -0.41
C ARG A 73 -12.46 -4.65 -1.34
N PHE A 74 -11.30 -4.90 -1.97
CA PHE A 74 -11.11 -5.99 -2.92
C PHE A 74 -10.71 -7.32 -2.25
N PHE A 75 -9.87 -7.27 -1.21
CA PHE A 75 -9.36 -8.45 -0.51
C PHE A 75 -10.08 -8.74 0.81
N GLY A 76 -10.93 -7.83 1.29
CA GLY A 76 -11.74 -8.01 2.50
C GLY A 76 -12.81 -9.09 2.35
N ILE A 77 -12.42 -10.32 2.71
CA ILE A 77 -13.24 -11.41 3.25
C ILE A 77 -14.46 -11.83 2.40
N ARG A 78 -14.25 -12.86 1.57
CA ARG A 78 -15.33 -13.79 1.17
C ARG A 78 -15.70 -14.65 2.38
N ASN A 79 -16.56 -14.14 3.26
CA ASN A 79 -17.18 -14.90 4.35
C ASN A 79 -18.14 -15.95 3.75
N GLY A 80 -17.62 -17.05 3.20
CA GLY A 80 -18.48 -17.95 2.43
C GLY A 80 -17.90 -19.32 2.09
N GLN A 81 -16.87 -19.79 2.79
CA GLN A 81 -16.44 -21.19 2.68
C GLN A 81 -16.38 -21.87 4.04
N VAL A 82 -17.48 -21.78 4.79
CA VAL A 82 -17.85 -22.95 5.58
C VAL A 82 -18.37 -23.94 4.56
N LYS A 83 -17.51 -24.86 4.10
CA LYS A 83 -17.93 -26.01 3.32
C LYS A 83 -18.78 -26.86 4.27
N ILE A 84 -20.10 -26.63 4.27
CA ILE A 84 -21.05 -27.49 4.97
C ILE A 84 -21.02 -28.80 4.18
N TRP A 85 -20.32 -29.79 4.72
CA TRP A 85 -20.36 -31.15 4.24
C TRP A 85 -21.66 -31.77 4.75
N ASP A 86 -22.70 -31.81 3.91
CA ASP A 86 -23.92 -32.58 4.17
C ASP A 86 -23.76 -34.08 3.88
N ARG A 87 -22.54 -34.54 3.55
CA ARG A 87 -22.26 -35.96 3.40
C ARG A 87 -22.04 -36.54 4.78
N ASP A 88 -23.09 -37.13 5.35
CA ASP A 88 -22.98 -38.01 6.50
C ASP A 88 -21.99 -39.13 6.15
N ILE A 89 -21.06 -39.42 7.06
CA ILE A 89 -19.96 -40.37 6.84
C ILE A 89 -20.42 -41.82 6.92
N ASN A 90 -21.72 -42.02 7.15
CA ASN A 90 -22.31 -43.29 7.54
C ASN A 90 -23.35 -43.87 6.55
N ASP A 91 -23.52 -43.26 5.37
CA ASP A 91 -24.27 -43.81 4.23
C ASP A 91 -23.36 -44.09 3.02
#